data_AF-A0A2D0ILC8-F1
#
_entry.id   AF-A0A2D0ILC8-F1
#
_cell.length_a   1.000
_cell.length_b   1.000
_cell.length_c   1.000
_cell.angle_alpha   90.00
_cell.angle_beta   90.00
_cell.angle_gamma   90.00
#
_symmetry.space_group_name_H-M   'P 1'
#
loop_
_entity.id
_entity.type
_entity.pdbx_description
1 polymer ?
#
loop_
_entity_poly.entity_id
_entity_poly.type
_entity_poly.pdbx_seq_one_letter_code
_entity_poly.pdbx_strand_id
1 'polypeptide(L)'
;MGQYRHTVSNVMAMASDELIQKTVQWHTYDEGKFYCFLDEPKYKPKYRLNIVGHSSPPGSSILFWGTMLQAHGMNQVKFCSTVHKLVTGLKNKGQNIQSIRIIACYSGTNGLAQLLANHLHMPVKGCLGGTRMSSTASLRPNLHITRYLIDKPDRDSQYFPEERDRQLRHDPGYGLYRWYDPQTQQSDSDSEFDAFVSQRVPRENRR
;
A
#
# COMPACT_ATOMS: atom_id res chain seq x y z
N MET A 1 -3.83 -0.41 13.70
CA MET A 1 -3.85 0.37 12.44
C MET A 1 -3.39 1.79 12.75
N GLY A 2 -2.70 2.44 11.79
CA GLY A 2 -1.75 3.55 12.01
C GLY A 2 -2.38 4.85 12.51
N GLN A 3 -1.55 5.65 13.20
CA GLN A 3 -1.89 6.92 13.84
C GLN A 3 -2.51 7.98 12.91
N TYR A 4 -2.43 7.77 11.60
CA TYR A 4 -2.78 8.72 10.52
C TYR A 4 -3.89 8.24 9.60
N ARG A 5 -4.66 7.23 10.03
CA ARG A 5 -5.85 6.77 9.31
C ARG A 5 -7.10 7.15 10.09
N HIS A 6 -7.85 8.12 9.59
CA HIS A 6 -9.00 8.72 10.27
C HIS A 6 -10.17 8.92 9.33
N THR A 7 -11.35 9.01 9.90
CA THR A 7 -12.54 9.45 9.18
C THR A 7 -12.52 10.97 9.10
N VAL A 8 -13.18 11.55 8.10
CA VAL A 8 -13.28 13.01 7.97
C VAL A 8 -13.88 13.62 9.24
N SER A 9 -14.95 13.02 9.75
CA SER A 9 -15.63 13.44 10.98
C SER A 9 -14.69 13.53 12.18
N ASN A 10 -13.83 12.52 12.38
CA ASN A 10 -12.84 12.54 13.46
C ASN A 10 -11.86 13.70 13.30
N VAL A 11 -11.37 13.94 12.09
CA VAL A 11 -10.40 15.02 11.81
C VAL A 11 -10.99 16.41 12.08
N MET A 12 -12.29 16.59 11.77
CA MET A 12 -13.00 17.84 12.04
C MET A 12 -13.10 18.14 13.55
N ALA A 13 -13.21 17.08 14.37
CA ALA A 13 -13.35 17.19 15.82
C ALA A 13 -12.02 17.27 16.60
N MET A 14 -10.88 16.89 16.00
CA MET A 14 -9.58 16.87 16.68
C MET A 14 -9.12 18.27 17.12
N ALA A 15 -8.36 18.35 18.21
CA ALA A 15 -7.60 19.57 18.53
C ALA A 15 -6.41 19.75 17.58
N SER A 16 -5.86 20.97 17.48
CA SER A 16 -4.78 21.29 16.52
C SER A 16 -3.49 20.50 16.79
N ASP A 17 -3.12 20.36 18.06
CA ASP A 17 -1.97 19.58 18.52
C ASP A 17 -2.17 18.08 18.22
N GLU A 18 -3.36 17.55 18.49
CA GLU A 18 -3.71 16.18 18.13
C GLU A 18 -3.64 15.99 16.61
N LEU A 19 -4.15 16.94 15.82
CA LEU A 19 -4.12 16.87 14.37
C LEU A 19 -2.67 16.76 13.86
N ILE A 20 -1.73 17.52 14.42
CA ILE A 20 -0.30 17.44 14.04
C ILE A 20 0.27 16.05 14.34
N GLN A 21 -0.05 15.48 15.51
CA GLN A 21 0.43 14.15 15.92
C GLN A 21 -0.21 13.01 15.13
N LYS A 22 -1.46 13.20 14.69
CA LYS A 22 -2.28 12.18 14.04
C LYS A 22 -2.30 12.30 12.51
N THR A 23 -1.44 13.12 11.92
CA THR A 23 -1.33 13.31 10.48
C THR A 23 0.13 13.33 10.03
N VAL A 24 0.36 13.12 8.73
CA VAL A 24 1.71 12.98 8.17
C VAL A 24 2.05 14.13 7.23
N GLN A 25 3.33 14.48 7.19
CA GLN A 25 3.88 15.28 6.11
C GLN A 25 4.30 14.35 4.97
N TRP A 26 4.15 14.85 3.75
CA TRP A 26 4.65 14.17 2.56
C TRP A 26 6.04 14.65 2.21
N HIS A 27 6.82 13.73 1.65
CA HIS A 27 8.06 14.04 0.98
C HIS A 27 7.93 13.64 -0.49
N THR A 28 8.39 14.48 -1.39
CA THR A 28 8.54 14.11 -2.80
C THR A 28 9.73 13.18 -2.96
N TYR A 29 9.64 12.22 -3.87
CA TYR A 29 10.75 11.35 -4.24
C TYR A 29 11.04 11.39 -5.73
N ASP A 30 12.33 11.27 -6.08
CA ASP A 30 12.85 11.14 -7.46
C ASP A 30 12.26 12.20 -8.40
N GLU A 31 12.62 13.47 -8.13
CA GLU A 31 12.12 14.66 -8.86
C GLU A 31 10.58 14.83 -8.80
N GLY A 32 9.96 14.24 -7.78
CA GLY A 32 8.52 14.34 -7.55
C GLY A 32 7.68 13.32 -8.31
N LYS A 33 8.26 12.20 -8.74
CA LYS A 33 7.49 11.11 -9.35
C LYS A 33 6.35 10.59 -8.49
N PHE A 34 6.46 10.68 -7.15
CA PHE A 34 5.38 10.41 -6.21
C PHE A 34 5.68 11.00 -4.83
N TYR A 35 4.67 11.01 -3.95
CA TYR A 35 4.86 11.31 -2.54
C TYR A 35 5.08 10.05 -1.72
N CYS A 36 5.91 10.15 -0.69
CA CYS A 36 6.10 9.11 0.30
C CYS A 36 6.30 9.68 1.70
N PHE A 37 6.12 8.83 2.71
CA PHE A 37 6.48 9.14 4.09
C PHE A 37 6.83 7.86 4.85
N LEU A 38 7.62 8.01 5.90
CA LEU A 38 7.95 6.91 6.81
C LEU A 38 7.04 6.93 8.03
N ASP A 39 6.70 5.75 8.53
CA ASP A 39 6.05 5.61 9.82
C ASP A 39 6.60 4.42 10.61
N GLU A 40 6.34 4.43 11.91
CA GLU A 40 6.54 3.27 12.78
C GLU A 40 5.18 2.72 13.20
N PRO A 41 4.79 1.52 12.73
CA PRO A 41 3.54 0.91 13.13
C PRO A 41 3.52 0.63 14.64
N LYS A 42 2.43 1.01 15.33
CA LYS A 42 2.26 0.83 16.79
C LYS A 42 2.65 -0.56 17.35
N TYR A 43 2.54 -1.61 16.55
CA TYR A 43 2.79 -3.01 16.97
C TYR A 43 4.05 -3.62 16.37
N LYS A 44 4.87 -2.84 15.64
CA LYS A 44 6.16 -3.28 15.08
C LYS A 44 7.11 -2.08 15.08
N PRO A 45 8.20 -2.07 15.89
CA PRO A 45 9.12 -0.93 16.03
C PRO A 45 10.06 -0.79 14.83
N LYS A 46 9.49 -0.81 13.62
CA LYS A 46 10.22 -0.96 12.37
C LYS A 46 9.67 0.02 11.34
N TYR A 47 10.54 0.76 10.66
CA TYR A 47 10.13 1.70 9.65
C TYR A 47 9.33 1.01 8.54
N ARG A 48 8.19 1.60 8.22
CA ARG A 48 7.40 1.31 7.02
C ARG A 48 7.48 2.49 6.08
N LEU A 49 7.77 2.21 4.82
CA LEU A 49 7.64 3.17 3.74
C LEU A 49 6.19 3.19 3.23
N ASN A 50 5.57 4.36 3.19
CA ASN A 50 4.26 4.55 2.58
C ASN A 50 4.43 5.33 1.28
N ILE A 51 3.91 4.78 0.18
CA ILE A 51 3.99 5.34 -1.16
C ILE A 51 2.59 5.77 -1.57
N VAL A 52 2.43 7.02 -2.01
CA VAL A 52 1.12 7.62 -2.33
C VAL A 52 1.04 7.87 -3.83
N GLY A 53 -0.07 7.44 -4.44
CA GLY A 53 -0.27 7.57 -5.88
C GLY A 53 -1.64 7.10 -6.35
N HIS A 54 -1.72 6.85 -7.65
CA HIS A 54 -2.83 6.19 -8.33
C HIS A 54 -2.35 4.88 -8.94
N SER A 55 -3.25 3.92 -9.10
CA SER A 55 -2.95 2.68 -9.81
C SER A 55 -4.16 2.22 -10.61
N SER A 56 -3.91 1.46 -11.67
CA SER A 56 -4.94 0.97 -12.59
C SER A 56 -5.93 0.07 -11.87
N PRO A 57 -7.21 0.05 -12.30
CA PRO A 57 -8.16 -0.94 -11.81
C PRO A 57 -7.75 -2.37 -12.23
N PRO A 58 -8.29 -3.41 -11.56
CA PRO A 58 -8.10 -4.80 -11.97
C PRO A 58 -8.60 -5.03 -13.41
N GLY A 59 -7.96 -5.94 -14.14
CA GLY A 59 -8.29 -6.25 -15.54
C GLY A 59 -7.68 -5.29 -16.58
N SER A 60 -7.00 -4.23 -16.15
CA SER A 60 -6.21 -3.34 -17.01
C SER A 60 -4.71 -3.59 -16.85
N SER A 61 -3.89 -3.06 -17.76
CA SER A 61 -2.43 -3.05 -17.58
C SER A 61 -2.06 -2.36 -16.26
N ILE A 62 -1.28 -3.05 -15.43
CA ILE A 62 -0.86 -2.54 -14.12
C ILE A 62 0.10 -1.37 -14.33
N LEU A 63 -0.36 -0.19 -13.95
CA LEU A 63 0.40 1.05 -13.96
C LEU A 63 0.29 1.72 -12.58
N PHE A 64 1.29 2.52 -12.25
CA PHE A 64 1.30 3.38 -11.08
C PHE A 64 1.67 4.81 -11.48
N TRP A 65 0.96 5.80 -10.93
CA TRP A 65 1.22 7.21 -11.14
C TRP A 65 1.36 7.92 -9.80
N GLY A 66 2.29 8.88 -9.71
CA GLY A 66 2.26 9.84 -8.60
C GLY A 66 1.03 10.74 -8.68
N THR A 67 0.76 11.46 -7.60
CA THR A 67 -0.31 12.46 -7.54
C THR A 67 0.17 13.87 -7.96
N MET A 68 1.37 14.01 -8.53
CA MET A 68 1.83 15.30 -9.07
C MET A 68 1.33 15.50 -10.50
N LEU A 69 1.07 16.77 -10.87
CA LEU A 69 0.51 17.18 -12.17
C LEU A 69 1.29 16.65 -13.40
N GLN A 70 2.59 16.41 -13.26
CA GLN A 70 3.46 15.95 -14.36
C GLN A 70 3.99 14.52 -14.17
N ALA A 71 3.45 13.77 -13.20
CA ALA A 71 3.91 12.41 -12.96
C ALA A 71 3.45 11.47 -14.09
N HIS A 72 4.42 10.99 -14.88
CA HIS A 72 4.15 9.97 -15.90
C HIS A 72 3.88 8.60 -15.27
N GLY A 73 3.03 7.81 -15.94
CA GLY A 73 2.71 6.45 -15.53
C GLY A 73 3.93 5.53 -15.61
N MET A 74 4.19 4.82 -14.53
CA MET A 74 5.19 3.78 -14.46
C MET A 74 4.54 2.41 -14.66
N ASN A 75 5.05 1.63 -15.60
CA ASN A 75 4.77 0.20 -15.66
C ASN A 75 5.41 -0.54 -14.48
N GLN A 76 5.05 -1.82 -14.33
CA GLN A 76 5.46 -2.66 -13.21
C GLN A 76 7.00 -2.67 -13.02
N VAL A 77 7.76 -2.85 -14.10
CA VAL A 77 9.23 -2.88 -14.07
C VAL A 77 9.80 -1.56 -13.58
N LYS A 78 9.33 -0.44 -14.15
CA LYS A 78 9.80 0.89 -13.79
C LYS A 78 9.44 1.24 -12.36
N PHE A 79 8.22 0.93 -11.93
CA PHE A 79 7.76 1.15 -10.56
C PHE A 79 8.61 0.37 -9.56
N CYS A 80 8.76 -0.95 -9.74
CA CYS A 80 9.56 -1.79 -8.85
C CYS A 80 11.02 -1.32 -8.76
N SER A 81 11.66 -1.02 -9.90
CA SER A 81 13.02 -0.49 -9.92
C SER A 81 13.14 0.86 -9.19
N THR A 82 12.16 1.75 -9.36
CA THR A 82 12.14 3.06 -8.71
C THR A 82 12.00 2.92 -7.19
N VAL A 83 11.11 2.03 -6.73
CA VAL A 83 10.94 1.77 -5.29
C VAL A 83 12.14 1.06 -4.69
N HIS A 84 12.79 0.14 -5.42
CA HIS A 84 14.03 -0.49 -4.98
C HIS A 84 15.12 0.57 -4.73
N LYS A 85 15.33 1.49 -5.68
CA LYS A 85 16.28 2.60 -5.51
C LYS A 85 15.96 3.45 -4.28
N LEU A 86 14.68 3.72 -4.01
CA LEU A 86 14.24 4.43 -2.81
C LEU A 86 14.63 3.68 -1.54
N VAL A 87 14.24 2.41 -1.44
CA VAL A 87 14.51 1.57 -0.26
C VAL A 87 16.01 1.46 0.01
N THR A 88 16.82 1.23 -1.03
CA THR A 88 18.29 1.20 -0.91
C THR A 88 18.84 2.55 -0.46
N GLY A 89 18.35 3.65 -1.01
CA GLY A 89 18.76 5.00 -0.61
C GLY A 89 18.42 5.31 0.86
N LEU A 90 17.24 4.90 1.33
CA LEU A 90 16.83 5.06 2.74
C LEU A 90 17.70 4.18 3.65
N LYS A 91 17.97 2.92 3.25
CA LYS A 91 18.85 2.01 3.99
C LYS A 91 20.25 2.60 4.15
N ASN A 92 20.82 3.19 3.11
CA ASN A 92 22.13 3.84 3.15
C ASN A 92 22.17 5.07 4.08
N LYS A 93 21.01 5.67 4.36
CA LYS A 93 20.84 6.76 5.35
C LYS A 93 20.55 6.25 6.77
N GLY A 94 20.67 4.94 7.01
CA GLY A 94 20.39 4.32 8.31
C GLY A 94 18.92 4.02 8.58
N GLN A 95 18.03 4.22 7.61
CA GLN A 95 16.60 3.92 7.75
C GLN A 95 16.31 2.50 7.28
N ASN A 96 16.24 1.57 8.22
CA ASN A 96 15.96 0.16 7.94
C ASN A 96 14.46 -0.06 7.65
N ILE A 97 14.08 0.04 6.38
CA ILE A 97 12.70 -0.22 5.92
C ILE A 97 12.42 -1.72 5.96
N GLN A 98 11.31 -2.10 6.60
CA GLN A 98 10.96 -3.51 6.86
C GLN A 98 9.63 -3.92 6.23
N SER A 99 8.85 -2.94 5.78
CA SER A 99 7.64 -3.17 5.02
C SER A 99 7.30 -1.94 4.18
N ILE A 100 6.45 -2.14 3.18
CA ILE A 100 5.93 -1.06 2.35
C ILE A 100 4.40 -1.04 2.43
N ARG A 101 3.79 0.13 2.32
CA ARG A 101 2.37 0.28 2.00
C ARG A 101 2.21 1.12 0.74
N ILE A 102 1.46 0.60 -0.21
CA ILE A 102 1.02 1.35 -1.39
C ILE A 102 -0.37 1.92 -1.09
N ILE A 103 -0.45 3.24 -1.05
CA ILE A 103 -1.68 4.02 -0.87
C ILE A 103 -2.09 4.52 -2.27
N ALA A 104 -2.60 3.58 -3.06
CA ALA A 104 -3.14 3.81 -4.40
C ALA A 104 -4.28 2.83 -4.67
N CYS A 105 -5.33 3.28 -5.36
CA CYS A 105 -6.53 2.49 -5.63
C CYS A 105 -6.17 1.13 -6.25
N TYR A 106 -6.81 0.06 -5.79
CA TYR A 106 -6.67 -1.31 -6.31
C TYR A 106 -5.25 -1.90 -6.32
N SER A 107 -4.25 -1.23 -5.74
CA SER A 107 -2.84 -1.70 -5.73
C SER A 107 -2.64 -3.10 -5.14
N GLY A 108 -3.55 -3.58 -4.30
CA GLY A 108 -3.55 -4.97 -3.83
C GLY A 108 -4.25 -5.92 -4.79
N THR A 109 -5.44 -5.56 -5.26
CA THR A 109 -6.28 -6.43 -6.11
C THR A 109 -5.80 -6.54 -7.55
N ASN A 110 -5.09 -5.54 -8.07
CA ASN A 110 -4.54 -5.57 -9.41
C ASN A 110 -3.18 -6.31 -9.49
N GLY A 111 -2.61 -6.75 -8.36
CA GLY A 111 -1.34 -7.48 -8.30
C GLY A 111 -0.09 -6.63 -8.10
N LEU A 112 -0.17 -5.29 -8.12
CA LEU A 112 0.98 -4.40 -7.96
C LEU A 112 1.73 -4.63 -6.64
N ALA A 113 1.00 -4.81 -5.54
CA ALA A 113 1.58 -5.06 -4.23
C ALA A 113 2.33 -6.40 -4.16
N GLN A 114 1.78 -7.47 -4.74
CA GLN A 114 2.45 -8.78 -4.79
C GLN A 114 3.72 -8.71 -5.65
N LEU A 115 3.67 -8.04 -6.80
CA LEU A 115 4.83 -7.84 -7.66
C LEU A 115 5.96 -7.11 -6.93
N LEU A 116 5.63 -6.04 -6.20
CA LEU A 116 6.62 -5.31 -5.42
C LEU A 116 7.17 -6.16 -4.26
N ALA A 117 6.32 -6.94 -3.58
CA ALA A 117 6.73 -7.82 -2.49
C ALA A 117 7.74 -8.86 -2.96
N ASN A 118 7.47 -9.49 -4.09
CA ASN A 118 8.37 -10.47 -4.71
C ASN A 118 9.67 -9.79 -5.16
N HIS A 119 9.60 -8.62 -5.80
CA HIS A 119 10.79 -7.92 -6.29
C HIS A 119 11.76 -7.48 -5.19
N LEU A 120 11.23 -7.06 -4.03
CA LEU A 120 12.04 -6.55 -2.92
C LEU A 120 12.31 -7.59 -1.84
N HIS A 121 11.72 -8.78 -1.95
CA HIS A 121 11.68 -9.78 -0.88
C HIS A 121 11.26 -9.16 0.47
N MET A 122 10.24 -8.30 0.44
CA MET A 122 9.73 -7.57 1.61
C MET A 122 8.20 -7.56 1.65
N PRO A 123 7.55 -7.63 2.83
CA PRO A 123 6.10 -7.52 2.93
C PRO A 123 5.57 -6.17 2.41
N VAL A 124 4.57 -6.23 1.54
CA VAL A 124 3.89 -5.04 0.97
C VAL A 124 2.41 -5.06 1.31
N LYS A 125 1.89 -3.92 1.73
CA LYS A 125 0.45 -3.73 1.96
C LYS A 125 -0.18 -2.96 0.80
N GLY A 126 -1.19 -3.53 0.15
CA GLY A 126 -1.91 -2.90 -0.98
C GLY A 126 -3.37 -2.61 -0.66
N CYS A 127 -3.97 -1.66 -1.38
CA CYS A 127 -5.40 -1.31 -1.26
C CYS A 127 -6.27 -2.31 -2.04
N LEU A 128 -7.39 -2.72 -1.47
CA LEU A 128 -8.32 -3.66 -2.11
C LEU A 128 -9.39 -2.98 -2.97
N GLY A 129 -9.59 -1.68 -2.78
CA GLY A 129 -10.50 -0.85 -3.54
C GLY A 129 -9.92 0.53 -3.73
N GLY A 130 -10.80 1.52 -3.81
CA GLY A 130 -10.46 2.93 -3.72
C GLY A 130 -9.76 3.27 -2.41
N THR A 131 -8.93 4.29 -2.46
CA THR A 131 -8.29 4.87 -1.28
C THR A 131 -8.13 6.36 -1.52
N ARG A 132 -8.18 7.14 -0.44
CA ARG A 132 -8.06 8.58 -0.51
C ARG A 132 -7.07 9.06 0.54
N MET A 133 -6.27 10.03 0.14
CA MET A 133 -5.56 10.89 1.06
C MET A 133 -6.26 12.25 1.10
N SER A 134 -6.48 12.78 2.29
CA SER A 134 -7.11 14.08 2.50
C SER A 134 -6.11 15.06 3.12
N SER A 135 -6.09 16.29 2.59
CA SER A 135 -5.32 17.39 3.17
C SER A 135 -6.08 18.00 4.34
N THR A 136 -5.41 18.22 5.46
CA THR A 136 -5.96 18.94 6.61
C THR A 136 -6.31 20.37 6.27
N ALA A 137 -5.59 21.01 5.34
CA ALA A 137 -5.90 22.36 4.89
C ALA A 137 -7.22 22.43 4.11
N SER A 138 -7.60 21.35 3.40
CA SER A 138 -8.89 21.28 2.71
C SER A 138 -10.06 21.03 3.68
N LEU A 139 -9.82 20.26 4.75
CA LEU A 139 -10.84 19.94 5.74
C LEU A 139 -11.02 21.05 6.77
N ARG A 140 -9.92 21.68 7.19
CA ARG A 140 -9.87 22.70 8.25
C ARG A 140 -8.98 23.88 7.83
N PRO A 141 -9.42 24.70 6.87
CA PRO A 141 -8.60 25.77 6.28
C PRO A 141 -8.11 26.80 7.31
N ASN A 142 -8.91 27.06 8.35
CA ASN A 142 -8.60 28.06 9.39
C ASN A 142 -7.44 27.69 10.31
N LEU A 143 -6.97 26.43 10.29
CA LEU A 143 -5.86 26.01 11.15
C LEU A 143 -4.49 26.22 10.53
N HIS A 144 -4.41 26.49 9.22
CA HIS A 144 -3.14 26.63 8.48
C HIS A 144 -2.16 25.45 8.65
N ILE A 145 -2.67 24.26 9.01
CA ILE A 145 -1.89 23.03 9.12
C ILE A 145 -1.95 22.31 7.77
N THR A 146 -0.81 22.20 7.09
CA THR A 146 -0.67 21.47 5.81
C THR A 146 -0.08 20.09 6.06
N ARG A 147 -0.95 19.14 6.39
CA ARG A 147 -0.62 17.73 6.63
C ARG A 147 -1.67 16.84 5.97
N TYR A 148 -1.44 15.54 5.96
CA TYR A 148 -2.28 14.59 5.26
C TYR A 148 -2.69 13.41 6.13
N LEU A 149 -3.84 12.83 5.82
CA LEU A 149 -4.33 11.61 6.44
C LEU A 149 -4.82 10.63 5.39
N ILE A 150 -4.76 9.34 5.73
CA ILE A 150 -5.40 8.28 4.96
C ILE A 150 -6.86 8.26 5.39
N ASP A 151 -7.76 8.45 4.43
CA ASP A 151 -9.19 8.37 4.70
C ASP A 151 -9.57 6.95 5.15
N LYS A 152 -10.49 6.88 6.11
CA LYS A 152 -11.06 5.64 6.62
C LYS A 152 -12.55 5.64 6.29
N PRO A 153 -13.09 4.53 5.77
CA PRO A 153 -14.54 4.39 5.63
C PRO A 153 -15.20 4.67 6.97
N ASP A 154 -16.20 5.52 6.92
CA ASP A 154 -16.91 6.03 8.09
C ASP A 154 -17.96 5.01 8.51
N ARG A 155 -17.50 3.87 9.05
CA ARG A 155 -18.39 2.77 9.47
C ARG A 155 -19.26 3.15 10.65
N ASP A 156 -18.81 4.11 11.46
CA ASP A 156 -19.39 4.49 12.75
C ASP A 156 -19.83 5.96 12.82
N SER A 157 -19.77 6.70 11.70
CA SER A 157 -20.13 8.13 11.68
C SER A 157 -21.58 8.35 11.30
N GLN A 158 -22.16 9.29 12.03
CA GLN A 158 -23.51 9.78 11.85
C GLN A 158 -23.62 10.83 10.74
N TYR A 159 -22.51 11.32 10.18
CA TYR A 159 -22.52 12.55 9.38
C TYR A 159 -22.74 12.35 7.87
N PHE A 160 -22.48 11.16 7.29
CA PHE A 160 -22.68 10.92 5.85
C PHE A 160 -23.08 9.47 5.50
N PRO A 161 -24.31 9.03 5.86
CA PRO A 161 -24.81 7.67 5.55
C PRO A 161 -24.79 7.34 4.05
N GLU A 162 -25.04 8.33 3.20
CA GLU A 162 -25.08 8.19 1.74
C GLU A 162 -23.72 7.83 1.14
N GLU A 163 -22.64 8.41 1.67
CA GLU A 163 -21.28 8.10 1.22
C GLU A 163 -20.87 6.68 1.64
N ARG A 164 -21.30 6.25 2.84
CA ARG A 164 -21.13 4.87 3.29
C ARG A 164 -21.88 3.90 2.37
N ASP A 165 -23.13 4.18 2.06
CA ASP A 165 -23.96 3.33 1.18
C ASP A 165 -23.43 3.30 -0.26
N ARG A 166 -22.91 4.43 -0.76
CA ARG A 166 -22.25 4.51 -2.06
C ARG A 166 -20.98 3.63 -2.07
N GLN A 167 -20.14 3.76 -1.05
CA GLN A 167 -18.92 2.94 -0.91
C GLN A 167 -19.26 1.46 -0.80
N LEU A 168 -20.23 1.07 0.03
CA LEU A 168 -20.61 -0.35 0.17
C LEU A 168 -21.15 -0.96 -1.13
N ARG A 169 -21.93 -0.19 -1.91
CA ARG A 169 -22.51 -0.68 -3.17
C ARG A 169 -21.53 -0.71 -4.34
N HIS A 170 -20.65 0.29 -4.44
CA HIS A 170 -19.83 0.49 -5.64
C HIS A 170 -18.35 0.16 -5.43
N ASP A 171 -17.86 0.16 -4.19
CA ASP A 171 -16.47 -0.12 -3.85
C ASP A 171 -16.35 -0.76 -2.45
N PRO A 172 -16.79 -2.03 -2.28
CA PRO A 172 -16.72 -2.72 -0.99
C PRO A 172 -15.27 -2.88 -0.47
N GLY A 173 -14.27 -2.68 -1.33
CA GLY A 173 -12.86 -2.65 -0.99
C GLY A 173 -12.35 -1.30 -0.48
N TYR A 174 -13.18 -0.25 -0.44
CA TYR A 174 -12.76 1.12 -0.11
C TYR A 174 -12.03 1.19 1.24
N GLY A 175 -10.81 1.73 1.19
CA GLY A 175 -9.92 1.85 2.35
C GLY A 175 -9.50 0.51 2.97
N LEU A 176 -9.88 -0.64 2.43
CA LEU A 176 -9.40 -1.93 2.91
C LEU A 176 -8.00 -2.21 2.37
N TYR A 177 -7.19 -2.88 3.19
CA TYR A 177 -5.81 -3.20 2.83
C TYR A 177 -5.50 -4.65 3.17
N ARG A 178 -4.75 -5.31 2.30
CA ARG A 178 -4.22 -6.67 2.51
C ARG A 178 -2.69 -6.65 2.50
N TRP A 179 -2.10 -7.52 3.30
CA TRP A 179 -0.66 -7.79 3.28
C TRP A 179 -0.36 -8.86 2.23
N TYR A 180 0.72 -8.65 1.50
CA TYR A 180 1.29 -9.54 0.50
C TYR A 180 2.72 -9.81 0.94
N ASP A 181 2.98 -11.05 1.30
CA ASP A 181 4.32 -11.50 1.62
C ASP A 181 5.02 -11.98 0.34
N PRO A 182 6.36 -11.88 0.27
CA PRO A 182 7.10 -12.42 -0.85
C PRO A 182 6.78 -13.90 -0.99
N GLN A 183 6.31 -14.30 -2.17
CA GLN A 183 6.25 -15.71 -2.49
C GLN A 183 7.70 -16.16 -2.66
N THR A 184 8.18 -17.02 -1.76
CA THR A 184 9.32 -17.86 -2.09
C THR A 184 8.98 -18.51 -3.42
N GLN A 185 9.81 -18.30 -4.45
CA GLN A 185 9.78 -19.20 -5.59
C GLN A 185 9.88 -20.60 -4.97
N GLN A 186 8.80 -21.37 -5.05
CA GLN A 186 8.93 -22.81 -4.94
C GLN A 186 9.96 -23.14 -6.00
N SER A 187 11.16 -23.50 -5.54
CA SER A 187 12.07 -24.26 -6.37
C SER A 187 11.25 -25.37 -7.01
N ASP A 188 11.41 -25.54 -8.32
CA ASP A 188 11.06 -26.75 -9.03
C ASP A 188 11.82 -27.94 -8.39
N SER A 189 11.42 -28.40 -7.21
CA SER A 189 12.11 -29.44 -6.43
C SER A 189 11.19 -30.55 -5.93
N ASP A 190 9.88 -30.46 -6.15
CA ASP A 190 9.01 -31.63 -5.97
C ASP A 190 9.06 -32.56 -7.20
N SER A 191 9.50 -32.06 -8.37
CA SER A 191 9.64 -32.91 -9.57
C SER A 191 10.86 -33.84 -9.53
N GLU A 192 11.97 -33.44 -8.90
CA GLU A 192 13.15 -34.31 -8.73
C GLU A 192 12.93 -35.37 -7.65
N PHE A 193 12.23 -35.05 -6.56
CA PHE A 193 11.89 -36.04 -5.53
C PHE A 193 10.83 -37.03 -6.04
N ASP A 194 9.80 -36.56 -6.75
CA ASP A 194 8.81 -37.45 -7.36
C ASP A 194 9.41 -38.31 -8.49
N ALA A 195 10.38 -37.79 -9.25
CA ALA A 195 11.16 -38.57 -10.22
C ALA A 195 12.07 -39.61 -9.53
N PHE A 196 12.67 -39.26 -8.38
CA PHE A 196 13.48 -40.18 -7.58
C PHE A 196 12.64 -41.31 -6.96
N VAL A 197 11.45 -41.00 -6.45
CA VAL A 197 10.52 -41.99 -5.84
C VAL A 197 9.90 -42.89 -6.90
N SER A 198 9.55 -42.35 -8.07
CA SER A 198 8.95 -43.13 -9.17
C SER A 198 9.94 -44.09 -9.86
N GLN A 199 11.25 -43.88 -9.75
CA GLN A 199 12.27 -44.81 -10.27
C GLN A 199 12.57 -46.01 -9.35
N ARG A 200 12.18 -45.97 -8.06
CA ARG A 200 12.52 -47.04 -7.09
C ARG A 200 11.35 -47.86 -6.59
N VAL A 201 10.11 -47.47 -6.88
CA VAL A 201 8.93 -48.29 -6.59
C VAL A 201 8.42 -48.85 -7.92
N PRO A 202 8.69 -50.12 -8.26
CA PRO A 202 8.00 -50.75 -9.36
C PRO A 202 6.51 -50.72 -9.01
N ARG A 203 5.69 -50.04 -9.82
CA ARG A 203 4.24 -50.18 -9.75
C ARG A 203 3.93 -51.64 -10.05
N GLU A 204 3.61 -52.42 -9.00
CA GLU A 204 2.91 -53.68 -9.18
C GLU A 204 1.59 -53.37 -9.89
N ASN A 205 1.53 -53.71 -11.18
CA ASN A 205 0.29 -53.78 -11.93
C ASN A 205 -0.62 -54.80 -11.22
N ARG A 206 -1.63 -54.31 -10.50
CA ARG A 206 -2.80 -55.12 -10.17
C ARG A 206 -3.92 -54.78 -11.14
N ARG A 207 -4.28 -55.86 -11.85
CA ARG A 207 -5.38 -56.10 -12.79
C ARG A 207 -6.65 -55.29 -12.54
#